data_AF-A0A7K3WPA1-F1
#
_entry.id   AF-A0A7K3WPA1-F1
#
_cell.length_a   1.000
_cell.length_b   1.000
_cell.length_c   1.000
_cell.angle_alpha   90.00
_cell.angle_beta   90.00
_cell.angle_gamma   90.00
#
_symmetry.space_group_name_H-M   'P 1'
#
loop_
_entity.id
_entity.type
_entity.pdbx_description
1 polymer ?
#
loop_
_entity_poly.entity_id
_entity_poly.type
_entity_poly.pdbx_seq_one_letter_code
_entity_poly.pdbx_strand_id
1 'polypeptide(L)'
;MKKPLQKFDSFALSLFPTEVEHVRNNNEISDPELISILDKLHILVNFPERHIVFNPEIDPRKYSRIISYFNTKLDKIDVDAYYAWITKIDYQITTDAIPPEEQQRILREIESFEPGWFHAASFYRTMQNYKRYLLIRYREKEYLIIKNFLEQYEIYYAENEEIEKHIDDLTSKFVLPESLHSNSVETADIDWLLNTFNNDQISKKNRYQAIVAYNLFHIISRQITPMHAPMAALEKSLLKGDFYSRRILANYYANKLLLRNYEGDHERAAFCGLQSIKQYTEDYLYYLNNYCSVLMNLNKFDEVLYRSRDAMHVYKSSQDSGRRLIFMANYCRCLNNYLEYKKSIRLAKRLIDELGNSIFQFKWHYLFRVYFSALMQDDRHADLLRMERKHKLNDRENQLEFAPYLQLYTLAAGFLEMKLASAHYKSKLEKIRSIIKPEQKAEMQSLLTEVEKLN
;
A
#
# COMPACT_ATOMS: atom_id res chain seq x y z
N MET A 1 -16.65 -25.60 21.77
CA MET A 1 -16.12 -26.65 20.87
C MET A 1 -15.01 -26.05 20.02
N LYS A 2 -13.79 -26.64 20.02
CA LYS A 2 -12.74 -26.22 19.08
C LYS A 2 -13.24 -26.52 17.66
N LYS A 3 -13.25 -25.53 16.76
CA LYS A 3 -13.56 -25.79 15.35
C LYS A 3 -12.45 -26.69 14.79
N PRO A 4 -12.77 -27.84 14.16
CA PRO A 4 -11.77 -28.60 13.43
C PRO A 4 -11.09 -27.68 12.41
N LEU A 5 -9.77 -27.84 12.21
CA LEU A 5 -8.96 -27.12 11.22
C LEU A 5 -8.80 -25.60 11.35
N GLN A 6 -9.24 -24.97 12.46
CA GLN A 6 -9.13 -23.50 12.64
C GLN A 6 -7.73 -22.92 12.31
N LYS A 7 -6.65 -23.59 12.73
CA LYS A 7 -5.27 -23.15 12.43
C LYS A 7 -4.98 -23.15 10.93
N PHE A 8 -5.47 -24.17 10.21
CA PHE A 8 -5.29 -24.27 8.78
C PHE A 8 -6.15 -23.24 8.03
N ASP A 9 -7.39 -22.99 8.47
CA ASP A 9 -8.24 -21.96 7.89
C ASP A 9 -7.59 -20.57 8.02
N SER A 10 -7.06 -20.23 9.20
CA SER A 10 -6.33 -18.98 9.40
C SER A 10 -5.08 -18.89 8.52
N PHE A 11 -4.33 -19.98 8.38
CA PHE A 11 -3.18 -20.05 7.47
C PHE A 11 -3.62 -19.81 6.01
N ALA A 12 -4.64 -20.53 5.54
CA ALA A 12 -5.15 -20.47 4.19
C ALA A 12 -5.65 -19.07 3.80
N LEU A 13 -6.36 -18.39 4.71
CA LEU A 13 -6.82 -17.01 4.51
C LEU A 13 -5.67 -16.00 4.48
N SER A 14 -4.57 -16.28 5.19
CA SER A 14 -3.38 -15.42 5.21
C SER A 14 -2.57 -15.44 3.91
N LEU A 15 -2.73 -16.49 3.09
CA LEU A 15 -1.90 -16.68 1.90
C LEU A 15 -2.25 -15.69 0.79
N PHE A 16 -1.24 -15.19 0.11
CA PHE A 16 -1.38 -14.43 -1.13
C PHE A 16 -1.58 -15.39 -2.33
N PRO A 17 -2.31 -14.96 -3.37
CA PRO A 17 -2.41 -15.73 -4.63
C PRO A 17 -1.04 -16.08 -5.21
N THR A 18 -0.10 -15.13 -5.19
CA THR A 18 1.28 -15.32 -5.65
C THR A 18 2.03 -16.39 -4.85
N GLU A 19 1.84 -16.47 -3.53
CA GLU A 19 2.48 -17.50 -2.70
C GLU A 19 1.99 -18.90 -3.08
N VAL A 20 0.66 -19.06 -3.23
CA VAL A 20 0.07 -20.35 -3.63
C VAL A 20 0.52 -20.75 -5.01
N GLU A 21 0.56 -19.82 -5.95
CA GLU A 21 0.97 -20.10 -7.32
C GLU A 21 2.46 -20.44 -7.41
N HIS A 22 3.32 -19.73 -6.66
CA HIS A 22 4.73 -20.07 -6.56
C HIS A 22 4.95 -21.49 -6.01
N VAL A 23 4.27 -21.83 -4.90
CA VAL A 23 4.38 -23.17 -4.31
C VAL A 23 3.85 -24.23 -5.27
N ARG A 24 2.71 -23.99 -5.93
CA ARG A 24 2.14 -24.91 -6.94
C ARG A 24 3.11 -25.16 -8.10
N ASN A 25 3.72 -24.11 -8.64
CA ASN A 25 4.64 -24.27 -9.77
C ASN A 25 5.97 -24.94 -9.39
N ASN A 26 6.29 -25.02 -8.09
CA ASN A 26 7.55 -25.57 -7.58
C ASN A 26 7.32 -26.71 -6.56
N ASN A 27 6.20 -27.43 -6.68
CA ASN A 27 5.87 -28.54 -5.78
C ASN A 27 6.33 -29.91 -6.31
N GLU A 28 6.64 -30.81 -5.38
CA GLU A 28 6.98 -32.22 -5.63
C GLU A 28 5.96 -33.14 -4.93
N ILE A 29 4.73 -32.65 -4.73
CA ILE A 29 3.70 -33.37 -3.99
C ILE A 29 3.02 -34.36 -4.93
N SER A 30 3.08 -35.65 -4.58
CA SER A 30 2.40 -36.72 -5.32
C SER A 30 1.16 -37.29 -4.61
N ASP A 31 0.99 -37.01 -3.31
CA ASP A 31 -0.15 -37.49 -2.53
C ASP A 31 -1.46 -36.82 -3.02
N PRO A 32 -2.47 -37.59 -3.47
CA PRO A 32 -3.69 -37.03 -4.04
C PRO A 32 -4.50 -36.15 -3.08
N GLU A 33 -4.48 -36.43 -1.77
CA GLU A 33 -5.20 -35.61 -0.79
C GLU A 33 -4.47 -34.29 -0.56
N LEU A 34 -3.13 -34.29 -0.57
CA LEU A 34 -2.34 -33.06 -0.48
C LEU A 34 -2.53 -32.17 -1.73
N ILE A 35 -2.58 -32.77 -2.92
CA ILE A 35 -2.89 -32.06 -4.17
C ILE A 35 -4.31 -31.45 -4.09
N SER A 36 -5.30 -32.23 -3.62
CA SER A 36 -6.67 -31.73 -3.44
C SER A 36 -6.74 -30.53 -2.48
N ILE A 37 -5.97 -30.55 -1.37
CA ILE A 37 -5.86 -29.40 -0.46
C ILE A 37 -5.26 -28.20 -1.19
N LEU A 38 -4.20 -28.40 -1.98
CA LEU A 38 -3.51 -27.34 -2.71
C LEU A 38 -4.38 -26.68 -3.78
N ASP A 39 -5.19 -27.45 -4.51
CA ASP A 39 -6.13 -26.92 -5.49
C ASP A 39 -7.26 -26.13 -4.81
N LYS A 40 -7.76 -26.59 -3.67
CA LYS A 40 -8.71 -25.83 -2.86
C LYS A 40 -8.10 -24.52 -2.34
N LEU A 41 -6.83 -24.52 -1.95
CA LEU A 41 -6.10 -23.30 -1.58
C LEU A 41 -6.03 -22.32 -2.76
N HIS A 42 -5.70 -22.81 -3.96
CA HIS A 42 -5.63 -21.97 -5.16
C HIS A 42 -6.97 -21.32 -5.50
N ILE A 43 -8.07 -22.07 -5.39
CA ILE A 43 -9.41 -21.53 -5.59
C ILE A 43 -9.72 -20.49 -4.51
N LEU A 44 -9.44 -20.78 -3.24
CA LEU A 44 -9.73 -19.89 -2.12
C LEU A 44 -9.03 -18.53 -2.26
N VAL A 45 -7.75 -18.51 -2.63
CA VAL A 45 -6.98 -17.25 -2.69
C VAL A 45 -7.34 -16.40 -3.91
N ASN A 46 -7.72 -17.02 -5.03
CA ASN A 46 -8.11 -16.31 -6.26
C ASN A 46 -9.59 -15.93 -6.28
N PHE A 47 -10.44 -16.64 -5.54
CA PHE A 47 -11.89 -16.47 -5.50
C PHE A 47 -12.41 -16.49 -4.06
N PRO A 48 -12.03 -15.49 -3.23
CA PRO A 48 -12.36 -15.47 -1.80
C PRO A 48 -13.87 -15.47 -1.51
N GLU A 49 -14.70 -15.03 -2.46
CA GLU A 49 -16.16 -15.04 -2.39
C GLU A 49 -16.79 -16.43 -2.44
N ARG A 50 -16.05 -17.47 -2.90
CA ARG A 50 -16.59 -18.83 -3.03
C ARG A 50 -16.71 -19.60 -1.71
N HIS A 51 -16.29 -19.01 -0.59
CA HIS A 51 -16.39 -19.58 0.76
C HIS A 51 -16.01 -21.08 0.82
N ILE A 52 -14.77 -21.40 0.44
CA ILE A 52 -14.28 -22.78 0.39
C ILE A 52 -14.16 -23.38 1.79
N VAL A 53 -14.69 -24.61 1.96
CA VAL A 53 -14.59 -25.39 3.19
C VAL A 53 -13.65 -26.59 2.99
N PHE A 54 -12.70 -26.76 3.89
CA PHE A 54 -11.78 -27.90 3.90
C PHE A 54 -12.42 -29.14 4.53
N ASN A 55 -12.06 -30.33 4.04
CA ASN A 55 -12.68 -31.59 4.46
C ASN A 55 -12.17 -32.02 5.85
N PRO A 56 -13.00 -32.03 6.90
CA PRO A 56 -12.56 -32.43 8.23
C PRO A 56 -12.18 -33.92 8.34
N GLU A 57 -12.59 -34.75 7.38
CA GLU A 57 -12.29 -36.19 7.35
C GLU A 57 -10.86 -36.49 6.85
N ILE A 58 -10.17 -35.53 6.22
CA ILE A 58 -8.76 -35.71 5.84
C ILE A 58 -7.91 -35.65 7.10
N ASP A 59 -6.90 -36.55 7.20
CA ASP A 59 -5.96 -36.59 8.33
C ASP A 59 -5.40 -35.17 8.65
N PRO A 60 -5.61 -34.64 9.87
CA PRO A 60 -5.06 -33.35 10.31
C PRO A 60 -3.55 -33.19 10.09
N ARG A 61 -2.80 -34.30 10.05
CA ARG A 61 -1.35 -34.30 9.75
C ARG A 61 -1.06 -33.85 8.33
N LYS A 62 -1.96 -34.12 7.37
CA LYS A 62 -1.82 -33.66 5.98
C LYS A 62 -1.96 -32.14 5.86
N TYR A 63 -2.92 -31.55 6.58
CA TYR A 63 -3.03 -30.09 6.70
C TYR A 63 -1.77 -29.46 7.31
N SER A 64 -1.26 -30.07 8.38
CA SER A 64 -0.01 -29.61 9.02
C SER A 64 1.18 -29.72 8.08
N ARG A 65 1.24 -30.78 7.27
CA ARG A 65 2.28 -30.98 6.25
C ARG A 65 2.23 -29.90 5.17
N ILE A 66 1.04 -29.50 4.70
CA ILE A 66 0.90 -28.37 3.77
C ILE A 66 1.42 -27.07 4.37
N ILE A 67 1.07 -26.76 5.63
CA ILE A 67 1.57 -25.55 6.31
C ILE A 67 3.10 -25.56 6.33
N SER A 68 3.71 -26.65 6.81
CA SER A 68 5.16 -26.77 6.87
C SER A 68 5.80 -26.67 5.48
N TYR A 69 5.17 -27.26 4.47
CA TYR A 69 5.65 -27.23 3.09
C TYR A 69 5.71 -25.81 2.53
N PHE A 70 4.64 -25.03 2.72
CA PHE A 70 4.61 -23.62 2.34
C PHE A 70 5.67 -22.81 3.07
N ASN A 71 5.75 -22.92 4.40
CA ASN A 71 6.73 -22.18 5.19
C ASN A 71 8.15 -22.51 4.71
N THR A 72 8.51 -23.78 4.57
CA THR A 72 9.84 -24.17 4.09
C THR A 72 10.16 -23.67 2.68
N LYS A 73 9.17 -23.64 1.76
CA LYS A 73 9.40 -23.15 0.39
C LYS A 73 9.53 -21.63 0.36
N LEU A 74 8.67 -20.92 1.07
CA LEU A 74 8.62 -19.45 1.08
C LEU A 74 9.78 -18.85 1.90
N ASP A 75 10.12 -19.42 3.06
CA ASP A 75 11.22 -18.92 3.91
C ASP A 75 12.57 -18.96 3.18
N LYS A 76 12.76 -19.88 2.22
CA LYS A 76 13.98 -19.99 1.41
C LYS A 76 14.18 -18.82 0.44
N ILE A 77 13.09 -18.19 0.01
CA ILE A 77 13.12 -17.08 -0.96
C ILE A 77 12.72 -15.75 -0.32
N ASP A 78 12.41 -15.72 0.98
CA ASP A 78 11.99 -14.53 1.69
C ASP A 78 13.17 -13.57 1.92
N VAL A 79 13.14 -12.46 1.19
CA VAL A 79 14.20 -11.44 1.26
C VAL A 79 14.26 -10.76 2.63
N ASP A 80 13.12 -10.59 3.30
CA ASP A 80 13.07 -9.97 4.63
C ASP A 80 13.62 -10.94 5.70
N ALA A 81 13.37 -12.25 5.57
CA ALA A 81 13.95 -13.26 6.44
C ALA A 81 15.49 -13.35 6.27
N TYR A 82 15.97 -13.27 5.04
CA TYR A 82 17.40 -13.23 4.75
C TYR A 82 18.06 -11.98 5.32
N TYR A 83 17.43 -10.81 5.16
CA TYR A 83 17.92 -9.56 5.73
C TYR A 83 17.98 -9.61 7.27
N ALA A 84 16.95 -10.16 7.92
CA ALA A 84 16.94 -10.31 9.38
C ALA A 84 18.12 -11.16 9.87
N TRP A 85 18.48 -12.21 9.12
CA TRP A 85 19.67 -12.99 9.41
C TRP A 85 20.96 -12.17 9.22
N ILE A 86 21.13 -11.46 8.11
CA ILE A 86 22.31 -10.59 7.88
C ILE A 86 22.49 -9.61 9.04
N THR A 87 21.43 -8.90 9.44
CA THR A 87 21.48 -7.91 10.53
C THR A 87 21.86 -8.55 11.86
N LYS A 88 21.30 -9.73 12.19
CA LYS A 88 21.68 -10.48 13.39
C LYS A 88 23.16 -10.84 13.38
N ILE A 89 23.67 -11.28 12.24
CA ILE A 89 25.08 -11.67 12.08
C ILE A 89 26.00 -10.47 12.20
N ASP A 90 25.67 -9.36 11.55
CA ASP A 90 26.46 -8.13 11.64
C ASP A 90 26.59 -7.69 13.10
N TYR A 91 25.47 -7.65 13.83
CA TYR A 91 25.48 -7.38 15.27
C TYR A 91 26.37 -8.34 16.06
N GLN A 92 26.27 -9.64 15.80
CA GLN A 92 27.08 -10.66 16.49
C GLN A 92 28.58 -10.55 16.15
N ILE A 93 28.93 -10.17 14.93
CA ILE A 93 30.33 -9.92 14.54
C ILE A 93 30.85 -8.68 15.25
N THR A 94 30.10 -7.58 15.22
CA THR A 94 30.49 -6.31 15.83
C THR A 94 30.63 -6.41 17.35
N THR A 95 29.84 -7.26 18.00
CA THR A 95 29.89 -7.50 19.44
C THR A 95 30.76 -8.69 19.85
N ASP A 96 31.49 -9.28 18.90
CA ASP A 96 32.35 -10.44 19.12
C ASP A 96 31.63 -11.68 19.71
N ALA A 97 30.32 -11.80 19.46
CA ALA A 97 29.43 -12.84 19.99
C ALA A 97 28.99 -13.88 18.93
N ILE A 98 29.66 -13.94 17.78
CA ILE A 98 29.28 -14.84 16.68
C ILE A 98 29.59 -16.31 16.99
N PRO A 99 28.57 -17.19 17.03
CA PRO A 99 28.78 -18.60 17.38
C PRO A 99 29.29 -19.43 16.20
N PRO A 100 29.90 -20.61 16.43
CA PRO A 100 30.51 -21.42 15.38
C PRO A 100 29.55 -21.84 14.25
N GLU A 101 28.29 -22.15 14.56
CA GLU A 101 27.30 -22.56 13.56
C GLU A 101 26.99 -21.45 12.55
N GLU A 102 26.97 -20.19 13.00
CA GLU A 102 26.73 -19.04 12.13
C GLU A 102 27.97 -18.73 11.28
N GLN A 103 29.18 -18.94 11.82
CA GLN A 103 30.42 -18.83 11.03
C GLN A 103 30.45 -19.86 9.89
N GLN A 104 30.03 -21.10 10.14
CA GLN A 104 29.90 -22.11 9.09
C GLN A 104 28.83 -21.74 8.07
N ARG A 105 27.72 -21.14 8.51
CA ARG A 105 26.70 -20.64 7.60
C ARG A 105 27.25 -19.54 6.69
N ILE A 106 27.98 -18.56 7.21
CA ILE A 106 28.63 -17.51 6.41
C ILE A 106 29.46 -18.10 5.27
N LEU A 107 30.28 -19.11 5.57
CA LEU A 107 31.13 -19.74 4.55
C LEU A 107 30.30 -20.40 3.44
N ARG A 108 29.21 -21.10 3.78
CA ARG A 108 28.28 -21.66 2.78
C ARG A 108 27.61 -20.59 1.93
N GLU A 109 27.24 -19.47 2.54
CA GLU A 109 26.58 -18.35 1.85
C GLU A 109 27.54 -17.64 0.89
N ILE A 110 28.84 -17.59 1.20
CA ILE A 110 29.88 -17.13 0.29
C ILE A 110 30.03 -18.08 -0.91
N GLU A 111 30.03 -19.40 -0.67
CA GLU A 111 30.13 -20.40 -1.74
C GLU A 111 28.95 -20.33 -2.72
N SER A 112 27.75 -20.04 -2.22
CA SER A 112 26.53 -19.90 -3.03
C SER A 112 26.17 -18.45 -3.36
N PHE A 113 27.10 -17.51 -3.20
CA PHE A 113 26.78 -16.09 -3.35
C PHE A 113 26.43 -15.74 -4.80
N GLU A 114 25.27 -15.11 -4.97
CA GLU A 114 24.82 -14.57 -6.24
C GLU A 114 24.83 -13.03 -6.14
N PRO A 115 25.59 -12.32 -6.98
CA PRO A 115 25.60 -10.85 -6.97
C PRO A 115 24.19 -10.26 -7.12
N GLY A 116 23.38 -10.84 -8.01
CA GLY A 116 21.99 -10.44 -8.27
C GLY A 116 21.04 -10.62 -7.08
N TRP A 117 21.46 -11.25 -5.98
CA TRP A 117 20.60 -11.47 -4.82
C TRP A 117 20.10 -10.17 -4.19
N PHE A 118 18.91 -10.20 -3.56
CA PHE A 118 18.23 -8.98 -3.11
C PHE A 118 19.07 -8.17 -2.11
N HIS A 119 19.60 -8.81 -1.07
CA HIS A 119 20.40 -8.12 -0.04
C HIS A 119 21.91 -8.29 -0.23
N ALA A 120 22.38 -8.50 -1.47
CA ALA A 120 23.81 -8.72 -1.77
C ALA A 120 24.72 -7.63 -1.21
N ALA A 121 24.36 -6.35 -1.36
CA ALA A 121 25.13 -5.23 -0.82
C ALA A 121 25.22 -5.25 0.71
N SER A 122 24.14 -5.62 1.40
CA SER A 122 24.15 -5.72 2.86
C SER A 122 25.04 -6.87 3.34
N PHE A 123 24.96 -8.04 2.68
CA PHE A 123 25.83 -9.16 2.98
C PHE A 123 27.32 -8.81 2.75
N TYR A 124 27.63 -8.15 1.64
CA TYR A 124 28.99 -7.68 1.33
C TYR A 124 29.55 -6.77 2.44
N ARG A 125 28.77 -5.78 2.91
CA ARG A 125 29.17 -4.92 4.05
C ARG A 125 29.41 -5.72 5.33
N THR A 126 28.54 -6.66 5.65
CA THR A 126 28.74 -7.55 6.81
C THR A 126 30.03 -8.37 6.68
N MET A 127 30.40 -8.79 5.48
CA MET A 127 31.67 -9.48 5.24
C MET A 127 32.89 -8.57 5.41
N GLN A 128 32.78 -7.27 5.13
CA GLN A 128 33.84 -6.30 5.46
C GLN A 128 34.08 -6.23 6.97
N ASN A 129 33.01 -6.23 7.78
CA ASN A 129 33.11 -6.30 9.23
C ASN A 129 33.69 -7.64 9.69
N TYR A 130 33.26 -8.75 9.08
CA TYR A 130 33.77 -10.08 9.41
C TYR A 130 35.26 -10.24 9.11
N LYS A 131 35.74 -9.69 7.99
CA LYS A 131 37.17 -9.65 7.66
C LYS A 131 38.00 -9.01 8.77
N ARG A 132 37.54 -7.87 9.31
CA ARG A 132 38.21 -7.16 10.42
C ARG A 132 38.21 -8.01 11.69
N TYR A 133 37.07 -8.62 12.02
CA TYR A 133 36.92 -9.53 13.16
C TYR A 133 37.93 -10.69 13.11
N LEU A 134 38.09 -11.32 11.93
CA LEU A 134 39.01 -12.45 11.73
C LEU A 134 40.48 -12.02 11.81
N LEU A 135 40.82 -10.86 11.26
CA LEU A 135 42.19 -10.34 11.24
C LEU A 135 42.73 -10.09 12.66
N ILE A 136 41.94 -9.43 13.53
CA ILE A 136 42.33 -9.16 14.92
C ILE A 136 42.56 -10.44 15.72
N ARG A 137 41.88 -11.53 15.33
CA ARG A 137 41.92 -12.83 16.01
C ARG A 137 42.86 -13.85 15.36
N TYR A 138 43.69 -13.42 14.40
CA TYR A 138 44.65 -14.27 13.70
C TYR A 138 44.02 -15.53 13.05
N ARG A 139 42.78 -15.43 12.57
CA ARG A 139 42.08 -16.54 11.89
C ARG A 139 42.35 -16.53 10.38
N GLU A 140 43.60 -16.87 10.03
CA GLU A 140 44.14 -16.71 8.67
C GLU A 140 43.34 -17.43 7.59
N LYS A 141 42.96 -18.69 7.82
CA LYS A 141 42.26 -19.51 6.82
C LYS A 141 40.94 -18.87 6.41
N GLU A 142 40.08 -18.54 7.37
CA GLU A 142 38.80 -17.89 7.10
C GLU A 142 39.02 -16.47 6.56
N TYR A 143 40.00 -15.74 7.10
CA TYR A 143 40.33 -14.39 6.63
C TYR A 143 40.61 -14.35 5.13
N LEU A 144 41.40 -15.30 4.60
CA LEU A 144 41.70 -15.37 3.17
C LEU A 144 40.46 -15.63 2.32
N ILE A 145 39.53 -16.48 2.79
CA ILE A 145 38.26 -16.73 2.10
C ILE A 145 37.45 -15.43 2.01
N ILE A 146 37.27 -14.73 3.13
CA ILE A 146 36.50 -13.48 3.15
C ILE A 146 37.20 -12.38 2.32
N LYS A 147 38.53 -12.30 2.39
CA LYS A 147 39.32 -11.33 1.61
C LYS A 147 39.10 -11.55 0.11
N ASN A 148 39.26 -12.77 -0.38
CA ASN A 148 39.09 -13.08 -1.79
C ASN A 148 37.66 -12.82 -2.26
N PHE A 149 36.66 -13.15 -1.45
CA PHE A 149 35.25 -12.81 -1.71
C PHE A 149 35.06 -11.31 -1.90
N LEU A 150 35.59 -10.49 -0.98
CA LEU A 150 35.45 -9.04 -1.06
C LEU A 150 36.15 -8.46 -2.30
N GLU A 151 37.37 -8.91 -2.62
CA GLU A 151 38.10 -8.48 -3.81
C GLU A 151 37.40 -8.87 -5.11
N GLN A 152 36.78 -10.06 -5.15
CA GLN A 152 36.05 -10.54 -6.32
C GLN A 152 34.80 -9.70 -6.64
N TYR A 153 34.10 -9.19 -5.63
CA TYR A 153 32.81 -8.51 -5.79
C TYR A 153 32.85 -7.00 -5.51
N GLU A 154 34.03 -6.40 -5.39
CA GLU A 154 34.20 -4.98 -5.07
C GLU A 154 33.54 -4.05 -6.10
N ILE A 155 33.81 -4.27 -7.40
CA ILE A 155 33.25 -3.47 -8.49
C ILE A 155 31.72 -3.58 -8.52
N TYR A 156 31.21 -4.80 -8.43
CA TYR A 156 29.77 -5.07 -8.40
C TYR A 156 29.07 -4.32 -7.26
N TYR A 157 29.67 -4.34 -6.06
CA TYR A 157 29.15 -3.64 -4.90
C TYR A 157 29.10 -2.12 -5.13
N ALA A 158 30.20 -1.54 -5.65
CA ALA A 158 30.29 -0.11 -5.93
C ALA A 158 29.22 0.34 -6.95
N GLU A 159 29.06 -0.39 -8.06
CA GLU A 159 28.04 -0.09 -9.07
C GLU A 159 26.62 -0.12 -8.49
N ASN A 160 26.31 -1.09 -7.62
CA ASN A 160 24.99 -1.17 -7.00
C ASN A 160 24.72 -0.02 -6.02
N GLU A 161 25.73 0.46 -5.28
CA GLU A 161 25.56 1.61 -4.39
C GLU A 161 25.32 2.91 -5.20
N GLU A 162 25.99 3.07 -6.35
CA GLU A 162 25.76 4.21 -7.24
C GLU A 162 24.35 4.19 -7.84
N ILE A 163 23.88 3.01 -8.26
CA ILE A 163 22.51 2.81 -8.77
C ILE A 163 21.49 3.12 -7.67
N GLU A 164 21.68 2.62 -6.45
CA GLU A 164 20.78 2.87 -5.31
C GLU A 164 20.67 4.38 -5.05
N LYS A 165 21.81 5.07 -4.99
CA LYS A 165 21.85 6.52 -4.81
C LYS A 165 21.13 7.27 -5.94
N HIS A 166 21.31 6.85 -7.20
CA HIS A 166 20.63 7.50 -8.32
C HIS A 166 19.10 7.31 -8.26
N ILE A 167 18.62 6.14 -7.85
CA ILE A 167 17.18 5.91 -7.62
C ILE A 167 16.65 6.85 -6.54
N ASP A 168 17.36 7.03 -5.42
CA ASP A 168 16.96 7.92 -4.33
C ASP A 168 16.94 9.39 -4.77
N ASP A 169 17.95 9.83 -5.51
CA ASP A 169 18.04 11.18 -6.08
C ASP A 169 16.87 11.45 -7.03
N LEU A 170 16.56 10.51 -7.93
CA LEU A 170 15.42 10.64 -8.85
C LEU A 170 14.09 10.64 -8.10
N THR A 171 13.92 9.75 -7.12
CA THR A 171 12.68 9.66 -6.33
C THR A 171 12.40 10.95 -5.59
N SER A 172 13.44 11.54 -5.00
CA SER A 172 13.33 12.81 -4.29
C SER A 172 12.85 13.95 -5.19
N LYS A 173 13.30 14.00 -6.45
CA LYS A 173 12.91 15.05 -7.42
C LYS A 173 11.39 15.10 -7.70
N PHE A 174 10.69 13.97 -7.69
CA PHE A 174 9.24 13.95 -7.99
C PHE A 174 8.34 13.70 -6.78
N VAL A 175 8.89 13.35 -5.61
CA VAL A 175 8.10 13.19 -4.37
C VAL A 175 8.07 14.47 -3.54
N LEU A 176 9.18 15.21 -3.48
CA LEU A 176 9.29 16.36 -2.57
C LEU A 176 8.61 17.60 -3.17
N PRO A 177 7.70 18.27 -2.43
CA PRO A 177 6.98 19.45 -2.92
C PRO A 177 7.88 20.59 -3.40
N GLU A 178 9.05 20.75 -2.78
CA GLU A 178 10.06 21.76 -3.14
C GLU A 178 10.65 21.52 -4.54
N SER A 179 10.64 20.27 -5.01
CA SER A 179 11.17 19.85 -6.31
C SER A 179 10.11 19.78 -7.41
N LEU A 180 8.82 19.73 -7.08
CA LEU A 180 7.70 19.70 -8.04
C LEU A 180 7.57 21.00 -8.87
N HIS A 181 8.15 22.10 -8.41
CA HIS A 181 8.15 23.38 -9.12
C HIS A 181 9.29 23.52 -10.14
N SER A 182 10.28 22.62 -10.10
CA SER A 182 11.26 22.49 -11.17
C SER A 182 10.79 21.38 -12.12
N ASN A 183 10.62 21.68 -13.41
CA ASN A 183 10.43 20.68 -14.47
C ASN A 183 11.71 19.82 -14.66
N SER A 184 12.19 19.16 -13.61
CA SER A 184 13.54 18.58 -13.53
C SER A 184 13.60 17.08 -13.79
N VAL A 185 12.47 16.45 -14.10
CA VAL A 185 12.40 15.02 -14.39
C VAL A 185 12.18 14.85 -15.88
N GLU A 186 13.20 14.34 -16.55
CA GLU A 186 13.18 14.12 -17.99
C GLU A 186 12.62 12.73 -18.30
N THR A 187 12.10 12.52 -19.51
CA THR A 187 11.67 11.18 -19.96
C THR A 187 12.81 10.17 -19.85
N ALA A 188 14.06 10.59 -20.08
CA ALA A 188 15.24 9.77 -19.95
C ALA A 188 15.45 9.23 -18.52
N ASP A 189 15.11 10.01 -17.49
CA ASP A 189 15.20 9.57 -16.09
C ASP A 189 14.20 8.43 -15.81
N ILE A 190 12.99 8.55 -16.36
CA ILE A 190 11.92 7.56 -16.20
C ILE A 190 12.23 6.28 -16.98
N ASP A 191 12.77 6.43 -18.19
CA ASP A 191 13.25 5.30 -18.99
C ASP A 191 14.43 4.59 -18.31
N TRP A 192 15.32 5.33 -17.65
CA TRP A 192 16.42 4.77 -16.88
C TRP A 192 15.91 3.88 -15.74
N LEU A 193 14.91 4.32 -14.97
CA LEU A 193 14.30 3.50 -13.91
C LEU A 193 13.74 2.18 -14.46
N LEU A 194 13.04 2.25 -15.60
CA LEU A 194 12.48 1.06 -16.24
C LEU A 194 13.58 0.12 -16.75
N ASN A 195 14.65 0.66 -17.35
CA ASN A 195 15.80 -0.12 -17.81
C ASN A 195 16.54 -0.77 -16.65
N THR A 196 16.71 -0.06 -15.53
CA THR A 196 17.29 -0.61 -14.30
C THR A 196 16.47 -1.79 -13.78
N PHE A 197 15.14 -1.72 -13.76
CA PHE A 197 14.28 -2.84 -13.38
C PHE A 197 14.47 -4.07 -14.29
N ASN A 198 14.59 -3.85 -15.60
CA ASN A 198 14.70 -4.90 -16.61
C ASN A 198 16.10 -5.52 -16.72
N ASN A 199 17.12 -4.94 -16.08
CA ASN A 199 18.49 -5.42 -16.16
C ASN A 199 18.78 -6.50 -15.09
N ASP A 200 18.84 -7.77 -15.51
CA ASP A 200 19.13 -8.92 -14.63
C ASP A 200 20.54 -8.93 -14.02
N GLN A 201 21.45 -8.07 -14.49
CA GLN A 201 22.78 -7.91 -13.89
C GLN A 201 22.77 -7.04 -12.63
N ILE A 202 21.72 -6.25 -12.42
CA ILE A 202 21.57 -5.38 -11.25
C ILE A 202 20.98 -6.18 -10.09
N SER A 203 21.35 -5.84 -8.85
CA SER A 203 20.80 -6.52 -7.67
C SER A 203 19.27 -6.45 -7.66
N LYS A 204 18.63 -7.53 -7.20
CA LYS A 204 17.17 -7.60 -7.10
C LYS A 204 16.58 -6.45 -6.25
N LYS A 205 17.30 -5.95 -5.24
CA LYS A 205 16.85 -4.79 -4.45
C LYS A 205 16.76 -3.53 -5.31
N ASN A 206 17.81 -3.18 -6.04
CA ASN A 206 17.83 -1.98 -6.87
C ASN A 206 16.82 -2.07 -8.01
N ARG A 207 16.69 -3.25 -8.64
CA ARG A 207 15.65 -3.50 -9.64
C ARG A 207 14.25 -3.25 -9.08
N TYR A 208 13.98 -3.78 -7.89
CA TYR A 208 12.70 -3.60 -7.21
C TYR A 208 12.46 -2.13 -6.80
N GLN A 209 13.46 -1.44 -6.26
CA GLN A 209 13.36 -0.02 -5.92
C GLN A 209 13.10 0.84 -7.17
N ALA A 210 13.76 0.53 -8.29
CA ALA A 210 13.56 1.26 -9.54
C ALA A 210 12.12 1.13 -10.06
N ILE A 211 11.52 -0.06 -10.03
CA ILE A 211 10.11 -0.23 -10.42
C ILE A 211 9.13 0.41 -9.43
N VAL A 212 9.46 0.45 -8.14
CA VAL A 212 8.67 1.19 -7.14
C VAL A 212 8.71 2.69 -7.43
N ALA A 213 9.89 3.26 -7.68
CA ALA A 213 10.06 4.66 -8.04
C ALA A 213 9.34 5.03 -9.34
N TYR A 214 9.47 4.19 -10.38
CA TYR A 214 8.76 4.32 -11.64
C TYR A 214 7.23 4.38 -11.45
N ASN A 215 6.68 3.42 -10.68
CA ASN A 215 5.26 3.37 -10.38
C ASN A 215 4.80 4.61 -9.59
N LEU A 216 5.61 5.05 -8.63
CA LEU A 216 5.30 6.22 -7.81
C LEU A 216 5.21 7.50 -8.65
N PHE A 217 6.15 7.71 -9.58
CA PHE A 217 6.11 8.82 -10.53
C PHE A 217 4.80 8.86 -11.32
N HIS A 218 4.38 7.71 -11.87
CA HIS A 218 3.16 7.59 -12.65
C HIS A 218 1.88 7.77 -11.81
N ILE A 219 1.88 7.31 -10.55
CA ILE A 219 0.77 7.56 -9.61
C ILE A 219 0.65 9.05 -9.28
N ILE A 220 1.76 9.74 -8.99
CA ILE A 220 1.77 11.16 -8.64
C ILE A 220 1.35 12.02 -9.84
N SER A 221 1.90 11.73 -11.02
CA SER A 221 1.57 12.42 -12.28
C SER A 221 0.19 12.06 -12.84
N ARG A 222 -0.51 11.09 -12.22
CA ARG A 222 -1.80 10.54 -12.67
C ARG A 222 -1.76 9.94 -14.08
N GLN A 223 -0.59 9.50 -14.53
CA GLN A 223 -0.40 8.84 -15.82
C GLN A 223 -0.27 7.33 -15.60
N ILE A 224 -1.40 6.63 -15.53
CA ILE A 224 -1.43 5.23 -15.11
C ILE A 224 -1.14 4.24 -16.26
N THR A 225 -1.47 4.59 -17.50
CA THR A 225 -1.31 3.70 -18.67
C THR A 225 0.10 3.11 -18.84
N PRO A 226 1.20 3.87 -18.66
CA PRO A 226 2.56 3.32 -18.78
C PRO A 226 2.88 2.21 -17.78
N MET A 227 2.17 2.13 -16.65
CA MET A 227 2.43 1.13 -15.60
C MET A 227 2.02 -0.29 -15.99
N HIS A 228 1.17 -0.50 -17.01
CA HIS A 228 0.62 -1.81 -17.34
C HIS A 228 1.67 -2.89 -17.62
N ALA A 229 2.57 -2.63 -18.57
CA ALA A 229 3.57 -3.63 -18.97
C ALA A 229 4.61 -3.88 -17.87
N PRO A 230 5.17 -2.85 -17.20
CA PRO A 230 6.09 -3.06 -16.08
C PRO A 230 5.46 -3.80 -14.90
N MET A 231 4.20 -3.49 -14.54
CA MET A 231 3.48 -4.21 -13.48
C MET A 231 3.22 -5.69 -13.83
N ALA A 232 2.96 -5.99 -15.10
CA ALA A 232 2.83 -7.37 -15.57
C ALA A 232 4.17 -8.12 -15.56
N ALA A 233 5.27 -7.45 -15.89
CA ALA A 233 6.62 -8.01 -15.78
C ALA A 233 6.97 -8.30 -14.31
N LEU A 234 6.70 -7.35 -13.41
CA LEU A 234 6.89 -7.53 -11.96
C LEU A 234 6.07 -8.71 -11.42
N GLU A 235 4.82 -8.87 -11.86
CA GLU A 235 3.99 -10.02 -11.48
C GLU A 235 4.64 -11.35 -11.86
N LYS A 236 5.16 -11.45 -13.09
CA LYS A 236 5.85 -12.67 -13.56
C LYS A 236 7.07 -12.99 -12.71
N SER A 237 7.85 -11.99 -12.31
CA SER A 237 9.00 -12.19 -11.43
C SER A 237 8.59 -12.61 -10.02
N LEU A 238 7.57 -11.98 -9.44
CA LEU A 238 7.03 -12.35 -8.12
C LEU A 238 6.50 -13.80 -8.11
N LEU A 239 5.85 -14.25 -9.19
CA LEU A 239 5.39 -15.64 -9.34
C LEU A 239 6.53 -16.65 -9.39
N LYS A 240 7.69 -16.26 -9.92
CA LYS A 240 8.92 -17.07 -9.89
C LYS A 240 9.59 -17.08 -8.50
N GLY A 241 9.13 -16.23 -7.58
CA GLY A 241 9.72 -16.07 -6.26
C GLY A 241 10.79 -14.98 -6.19
N ASP A 242 11.01 -14.22 -7.26
CA ASP A 242 11.89 -13.05 -7.21
C ASP A 242 11.28 -11.96 -6.33
N PHE A 243 12.12 -11.25 -5.58
CA PHE A 243 11.71 -10.18 -4.66
C PHE A 243 10.73 -10.62 -3.57
N TYR A 244 10.57 -11.92 -3.32
CA TYR A 244 9.50 -12.37 -2.44
C TYR A 244 9.73 -11.90 -1.00
N SER A 245 8.75 -11.16 -0.49
CA SER A 245 8.38 -11.10 0.92
C SER A 245 6.92 -10.70 1.01
N ARG A 246 6.26 -11.00 2.14
CA ARG A 246 4.85 -10.61 2.33
C ARG A 246 4.64 -9.09 2.27
N ARG A 247 5.63 -8.31 2.74
CA ARG A 247 5.62 -6.84 2.63
C ARG A 247 5.63 -6.39 1.17
N ILE A 248 6.47 -6.98 0.34
CA ILE A 248 6.56 -6.67 -1.09
C ILE A 248 5.28 -7.06 -1.82
N LEU A 249 4.70 -8.22 -1.51
CA LEU A 249 3.41 -8.64 -2.08
C LEU A 249 2.28 -7.68 -1.71
N ALA A 250 2.19 -7.27 -0.43
CA ALA A 250 1.18 -6.30 0.01
C ALA A 250 1.29 -4.97 -0.77
N ASN A 251 2.52 -4.46 -0.95
CA ASN A 251 2.78 -3.25 -1.73
C ASN A 251 2.42 -3.42 -3.22
N TYR A 252 2.80 -4.55 -3.82
CA TYR A 252 2.46 -4.89 -5.20
C TYR A 252 0.94 -4.86 -5.43
N TYR A 253 0.17 -5.52 -4.56
CA TYR A 253 -1.28 -5.52 -4.65
C TYR A 253 -1.90 -4.14 -4.38
N ALA A 254 -1.30 -3.31 -3.52
CA ALA A 254 -1.74 -1.94 -3.31
C ALA A 254 -1.58 -1.09 -4.58
N ASN A 255 -0.46 -1.23 -5.29
CA ASN A 255 -0.25 -0.52 -6.56
C ASN A 255 -1.16 -1.06 -7.67
N LYS A 256 -1.38 -2.38 -7.72
CA LYS A 256 -2.31 -3.02 -8.67
C LYS A 256 -3.76 -2.58 -8.44
N LEU A 257 -4.17 -2.36 -7.19
CA LEU A 257 -5.46 -1.76 -6.88
C LEU A 257 -5.62 -0.40 -7.56
N LEU A 258 -4.61 0.49 -7.45
CA LEU A 258 -4.69 1.84 -8.01
C LEU A 258 -4.84 1.79 -9.52
N LEU A 259 -4.07 0.93 -10.18
CA LEU A 259 -4.15 0.66 -11.63
C LEU A 259 -5.58 0.24 -12.03
N ARG A 260 -6.13 -0.80 -11.38
CA ARG A 260 -7.49 -1.30 -11.69
C ARG A 260 -8.59 -0.30 -11.37
N ASN A 261 -8.43 0.46 -10.28
CA ASN A 261 -9.41 1.47 -9.92
C ASN A 261 -9.43 2.63 -10.92
N TYR A 262 -8.27 3.01 -11.48
CA TYR A 262 -8.18 4.03 -12.53
C TYR A 262 -8.84 3.56 -13.83
N GLU A 263 -8.73 2.27 -14.17
CA GLU A 263 -9.40 1.65 -15.32
C GLU A 263 -10.93 1.52 -15.15
N GLY A 264 -11.47 1.80 -13.96
CA GLY A 264 -12.88 1.55 -13.64
C GLY A 264 -13.21 0.09 -13.33
N ASP A 265 -12.22 -0.81 -13.29
CA ASP A 265 -12.38 -2.21 -12.89
C ASP A 265 -12.41 -2.34 -11.37
N HIS A 266 -13.49 -1.84 -10.77
CA HIS A 266 -13.64 -1.75 -9.31
C HIS A 266 -13.68 -3.13 -8.63
N GLU A 267 -14.18 -4.18 -9.29
CA GLU A 267 -14.18 -5.54 -8.72
C GLU A 267 -12.77 -6.10 -8.59
N ARG A 268 -11.94 -6.02 -9.64
CA ARG A 268 -10.54 -6.46 -9.54
C ARG A 268 -9.72 -5.55 -8.63
N ALA A 269 -10.03 -4.26 -8.58
CA ALA A 269 -9.43 -3.35 -7.61
C ALA A 269 -9.75 -3.77 -6.17
N ALA A 270 -10.99 -4.19 -5.89
CA ALA A 270 -11.40 -4.66 -4.57
C ALA A 270 -10.69 -5.97 -4.19
N PHE A 271 -10.54 -6.90 -5.15
CA PHE A 271 -9.73 -8.09 -4.95
C PHE A 271 -8.30 -7.73 -4.54
N CYS A 272 -7.64 -6.82 -5.29
CA CYS A 272 -6.28 -6.38 -4.99
C CYS A 272 -6.19 -5.68 -3.61
N GLY A 273 -7.20 -4.88 -3.26
CA GLY A 273 -7.27 -4.22 -1.96
C GLY A 273 -7.39 -5.18 -0.79
N LEU A 274 -8.15 -6.27 -0.95
CA LEU A 274 -8.21 -7.33 0.05
C LEU A 274 -6.83 -7.98 0.23
N GLN A 275 -6.09 -8.21 -0.85
CA GLN A 275 -4.75 -8.78 -0.75
C GLN A 275 -3.76 -7.81 -0.07
N SER A 276 -3.81 -6.51 -0.39
CA SER A 276 -2.85 -5.53 0.14
C SER A 276 -2.94 -5.34 1.66
N ILE A 277 -4.10 -5.60 2.26
CA ILE A 277 -4.29 -5.50 3.73
C ILE A 277 -4.02 -6.82 4.48
N LYS A 278 -3.53 -7.88 3.83
CA LYS A 278 -3.22 -9.14 4.53
C LYS A 278 -2.02 -9.03 5.47
N GLN A 279 -1.13 -8.07 5.22
CA GLN A 279 0.07 -7.83 6.02
C GLN A 279 -0.05 -6.49 6.74
N TYR A 280 0.17 -6.50 8.06
CA TYR A 280 0.32 -5.27 8.83
C TYR A 280 1.71 -4.68 8.59
N THR A 281 1.75 -3.55 7.91
CA THR A 281 2.96 -2.72 7.69
C THR A 281 2.68 -1.29 8.16
N GLU A 282 3.70 -0.43 8.17
CA GLU A 282 3.53 1.02 8.39
C GLU A 282 2.49 1.64 7.42
N ASP A 283 2.38 1.05 6.23
CA ASP A 283 1.46 1.45 5.15
C ASP A 283 0.07 0.83 5.22
N TYR A 284 -0.21 -0.02 6.22
CA TYR A 284 -1.49 -0.70 6.34
C TYR A 284 -2.68 0.27 6.25
N LEU A 285 -2.61 1.41 6.94
CA LEU A 285 -3.69 2.39 6.94
C LEU A 285 -3.88 3.03 5.55
N TYR A 286 -2.79 3.24 4.81
CA TYR A 286 -2.85 3.73 3.43
C TYR A 286 -3.50 2.69 2.50
N TYR A 287 -3.10 1.41 2.60
CA TYR A 287 -3.67 0.32 1.81
C TYR A 287 -5.16 0.14 2.11
N LEU A 288 -5.54 0.16 3.38
CA LEU A 288 -6.92 0.07 3.82
C LEU A 288 -7.76 1.25 3.31
N ASN A 289 -7.23 2.47 3.37
CA ASN A 289 -7.94 3.65 2.86
C ASN A 289 -8.28 3.54 1.37
N ASN A 290 -7.34 3.06 0.56
CA ASN A 290 -7.56 2.82 -0.86
C ASN A 290 -8.59 1.70 -1.09
N TYR A 291 -8.48 0.60 -0.35
CA TYR A 291 -9.45 -0.50 -0.43
C TYR A 291 -10.86 -0.07 -0.05
N CYS A 292 -11.02 0.66 1.06
CA CYS A 292 -12.32 1.20 1.48
C CYS A 292 -12.92 2.12 0.42
N SER A 293 -12.09 2.91 -0.27
CA SER A 293 -12.56 3.81 -1.34
C SER A 293 -13.14 3.02 -2.51
N VAL A 294 -12.48 1.93 -2.91
CA VAL A 294 -12.98 1.01 -3.95
C VAL A 294 -14.27 0.30 -3.51
N LEU A 295 -14.32 -0.20 -2.27
CA LEU A 295 -15.51 -0.87 -1.74
C LEU A 295 -16.73 0.07 -1.72
N MET A 296 -16.54 1.35 -1.38
CA MET A 296 -17.64 2.33 -1.43
C MET A 296 -18.13 2.58 -2.87
N ASN A 297 -17.25 2.53 -3.89
CA ASN A 297 -17.68 2.61 -5.30
C ASN A 297 -18.49 1.38 -5.72
N LEU A 298 -18.28 0.23 -5.07
CA LEU A 298 -19.09 -0.98 -5.23
C LEU A 298 -20.32 -1.03 -4.31
N ASN A 299 -20.63 0.06 -3.60
CA ASN A 299 -21.70 0.13 -2.59
C ASN A 299 -21.57 -0.90 -1.44
N LYS A 300 -20.37 -1.42 -1.17
CA LYS A 300 -20.09 -2.40 -0.10
C LYS A 300 -19.80 -1.71 1.24
N PHE A 301 -20.71 -0.85 1.69
CA PHE A 301 -20.52 -0.04 2.91
C PHE A 301 -20.42 -0.87 4.20
N ASP A 302 -21.09 -2.03 4.28
CA ASP A 302 -21.01 -2.93 5.45
C ASP A 302 -19.58 -3.43 5.67
N GLU A 303 -18.92 -3.83 4.58
CA GLU A 303 -17.54 -4.32 4.62
C GLU A 303 -16.58 -3.19 5.03
N VAL A 304 -16.76 -1.98 4.50
CA VAL A 304 -15.95 -0.83 4.89
C VAL A 304 -16.11 -0.54 6.38
N LEU A 305 -17.35 -0.55 6.89
CA LEU A 305 -17.63 -0.29 8.29
C LEU A 305 -17.02 -1.36 9.20
N TYR A 306 -17.10 -2.64 8.81
CA TYR A 306 -16.45 -3.75 9.51
C TYR A 306 -14.93 -3.55 9.56
N ARG A 307 -14.29 -3.32 8.41
CA ARG A 307 -12.82 -3.14 8.32
C ARG A 307 -12.34 -1.91 9.08
N SER A 308 -13.05 -0.78 8.98
CA SER A 308 -12.70 0.43 9.73
C SER A 308 -12.84 0.24 11.24
N ARG A 309 -13.81 -0.55 11.71
CA ARG A 309 -13.93 -0.87 13.15
C ARG A 309 -12.77 -1.73 13.63
N ASP A 310 -12.43 -2.76 12.87
CA ASP A 310 -11.31 -3.67 13.17
C ASP A 310 -9.96 -2.91 13.20
N ALA A 311 -9.73 -2.02 12.23
CA ALA A 311 -8.51 -1.23 12.09
C ALA A 311 -8.44 0.03 12.97
N MET A 312 -9.41 0.25 13.87
CA MET A 312 -9.44 1.45 14.72
C MET A 312 -8.22 1.56 15.65
N HIS A 313 -7.63 0.43 16.04
CA HIS A 313 -6.40 0.41 16.83
C HIS A 313 -5.21 0.95 16.02
N VAL A 314 -5.09 0.57 14.74
CA VAL A 314 -4.05 1.09 13.83
C VAL A 314 -4.23 2.59 13.59
N TYR A 315 -5.47 3.04 13.39
CA TYR A 315 -5.77 4.48 13.26
C TYR A 315 -5.27 5.28 14.47
N LYS A 316 -5.45 4.76 15.69
CA LYS A 316 -5.04 5.43 16.93
C LYS A 316 -3.52 5.45 17.13
N SER A 317 -2.80 4.43 16.66
CA SER A 317 -1.34 4.34 16.80
C SER A 317 -0.57 5.06 15.69
N SER A 318 -1.22 5.31 14.54
CA SER A 318 -0.58 5.95 13.39
C SER A 318 -0.18 7.40 13.67
N GLN A 319 1.06 7.75 13.30
CA GLN A 319 1.55 9.14 13.35
C GLN A 319 1.28 9.92 12.06
N ASP A 320 0.87 9.23 10.98
CA ASP A 320 0.56 9.87 9.70
C ASP A 320 -0.84 10.51 9.73
N SER A 321 -0.84 11.82 9.96
CA SER A 321 -2.06 12.64 10.03
C SER A 321 -2.84 12.64 8.70
N GLY A 322 -2.16 12.51 7.56
CA GLY A 322 -2.80 12.44 6.25
C GLY A 322 -3.58 11.13 6.06
N ARG A 323 -2.99 10.00 6.44
CA ARG A 323 -3.65 8.68 6.42
C ARG A 323 -4.80 8.63 7.42
N ARG A 324 -4.63 9.21 8.61
CA ARG A 324 -5.69 9.35 9.63
C ARG A 324 -6.87 10.16 9.11
N LEU A 325 -6.61 11.24 8.37
CA LEU A 325 -7.67 12.06 7.77
C LEU A 325 -8.51 11.28 6.77
N ILE A 326 -7.87 10.58 5.83
CA ILE A 326 -8.60 9.78 4.84
C ILE A 326 -9.37 8.64 5.49
N PHE A 327 -8.79 7.98 6.49
CA PHE A 327 -9.47 6.94 7.24
C PHE A 327 -10.74 7.46 7.90
N MET A 328 -10.63 8.60 8.60
CA MET A 328 -11.79 9.19 9.28
C MET A 328 -12.85 9.65 8.27
N ALA A 329 -12.44 10.22 7.14
CA ALA A 329 -13.37 10.62 6.08
C ALA A 329 -14.13 9.41 5.50
N ASN A 330 -13.45 8.30 5.21
CA ASN A 330 -14.07 7.06 4.75
C ASN A 330 -15.05 6.49 5.79
N TYR A 331 -14.65 6.48 7.06
CA TYR A 331 -15.50 6.01 8.15
C TYR A 331 -16.74 6.89 8.33
N CYS A 332 -16.58 8.22 8.32
CA CYS A 332 -17.69 9.18 8.39
C CYS A 332 -18.63 9.06 7.18
N ARG A 333 -18.10 8.79 5.99
CA ARG A 333 -18.92 8.56 4.78
C ARG A 333 -19.80 7.32 4.93
N CYS A 334 -19.28 6.25 5.53
CA CYS A 334 -20.08 5.07 5.87
C CYS A 334 -21.16 5.40 6.90
N LEU A 335 -20.81 6.14 7.96
CA LEU A 335 -21.80 6.57 8.96
C LEU A 335 -22.94 7.40 8.33
N ASN A 336 -22.63 8.30 7.40
CA ASN A 336 -23.65 9.06 6.68
C ASN A 336 -24.57 8.14 5.86
N ASN A 337 -24.03 7.07 5.26
CA ASN A 337 -24.84 6.08 4.53
C ASN A 337 -25.82 5.31 5.46
N TYR A 338 -25.45 5.10 6.72
CA TYR A 338 -26.34 4.51 7.75
C TYR A 338 -27.15 5.56 8.54
N LEU A 339 -27.25 6.80 8.03
CA LEU A 339 -27.97 7.89 8.69
C LEU A 339 -27.45 8.24 10.10
N GLU A 340 -26.23 7.82 10.46
CA GLU A 340 -25.58 8.12 11.74
C GLU A 340 -24.91 9.53 11.73
N TYR A 341 -25.61 10.54 11.21
CA TYR A 341 -25.07 11.88 10.93
C TYR A 341 -24.46 12.56 12.16
N LYS A 342 -25.15 12.53 13.31
CA LYS A 342 -24.66 13.14 14.57
C LYS A 342 -23.31 12.57 15.01
N LYS A 343 -23.11 11.27 14.82
CA LYS A 343 -21.85 10.59 15.15
C LYS A 343 -20.74 10.96 14.17
N SER A 344 -21.07 10.98 12.87
CA SER A 344 -20.18 11.45 11.80
C SER A 344 -19.68 12.88 12.08
N ILE A 345 -20.60 13.81 12.37
CA ILE A 345 -20.31 15.21 12.73
C ILE A 345 -19.36 15.28 13.92
N ARG A 346 -19.64 14.55 15.00
CA ARG A 346 -18.80 14.56 16.20
C ARG A 346 -17.38 14.08 15.93
N LEU A 347 -17.23 13.00 15.15
CA LEU A 347 -15.93 12.41 14.83
C LEU A 347 -15.11 13.31 13.90
N ALA A 348 -15.72 13.78 12.81
CA ALA A 348 -15.08 14.70 11.88
C ALA A 348 -14.67 16.00 12.59
N LYS A 349 -15.55 16.58 13.41
CA LYS A 349 -15.24 17.78 14.19
C LYS A 349 -14.06 17.57 15.16
N ARG A 350 -14.04 16.45 15.89
CA ARG A 350 -12.91 16.13 16.78
C ARG A 350 -11.59 16.11 16.01
N LEU A 351 -11.55 15.49 14.83
CA LEU A 351 -10.34 15.44 14.02
C LEU A 351 -9.95 16.82 13.49
N ILE A 352 -10.93 17.63 13.05
CA ILE A 352 -10.68 19.01 12.62
C ILE A 352 -10.09 19.85 13.76
N ASP A 353 -10.63 19.70 14.97
CA ASP A 353 -10.15 20.41 16.16
C ASP A 353 -8.74 19.92 16.58
N GLU A 354 -8.47 18.61 16.46
CA GLU A 354 -7.16 18.00 16.75
C GLU A 354 -6.07 18.48 15.78
N LEU A 355 -6.33 18.49 14.48
CA LEU A 355 -5.36 18.90 13.46
C LEU A 355 -5.25 20.43 13.33
N GLY A 356 -6.30 21.18 13.70
CA GLY A 356 -6.32 22.63 13.56
C GLY A 356 -6.01 23.07 12.14
N ASN A 357 -5.00 23.94 11.97
CA ASN A 357 -4.60 24.44 10.65
C ASN A 357 -3.73 23.48 9.83
N SER A 358 -3.09 22.48 10.45
CA SER A 358 -2.26 21.51 9.71
C SER A 358 -3.12 20.64 8.78
N ILE A 359 -4.44 20.56 9.02
CA ILE A 359 -5.38 19.82 8.19
C ILE A 359 -5.27 20.17 6.71
N PHE A 360 -4.99 21.44 6.39
CA PHE A 360 -4.92 21.94 5.01
C PHE A 360 -3.67 21.48 4.25
N GLN A 361 -2.69 20.87 4.93
CA GLN A 361 -1.55 20.22 4.29
C GLN A 361 -1.91 18.85 3.70
N PHE A 362 -3.07 18.31 4.06
CA PHE A 362 -3.54 17.00 3.63
C PHE A 362 -4.74 17.12 2.68
N LYS A 363 -5.38 15.99 2.36
CA LYS A 363 -6.61 15.90 1.55
C LYS A 363 -7.86 16.42 2.28
N TRP A 364 -7.78 17.63 2.84
CA TRP A 364 -8.80 18.28 3.67
C TRP A 364 -10.18 18.33 3.00
N HIS A 365 -10.21 18.63 1.71
CA HIS A 365 -11.45 18.79 0.92
C HIS A 365 -12.33 17.54 1.00
N TYR A 366 -11.72 16.35 0.99
CA TYR A 366 -12.42 15.09 1.11
C TYR A 366 -13.14 14.95 2.46
N LEU A 367 -12.47 15.28 3.57
CA LEU A 367 -13.11 15.26 4.90
C LEU A 367 -14.23 16.30 5.00
N PHE A 368 -13.98 17.53 4.54
CA PHE A 368 -14.97 18.60 4.62
C PHE A 368 -16.21 18.33 3.77
N ARG A 369 -16.09 17.68 2.61
CA ARG A 369 -17.25 17.23 1.82
C ARG A 369 -18.14 16.27 2.60
N VAL A 370 -17.54 15.29 3.26
CA VAL A 370 -18.27 14.30 4.08
C VAL A 370 -18.89 14.96 5.31
N TYR A 371 -18.16 15.87 5.95
CA TYR A 371 -18.62 16.61 7.12
C TYR A 371 -19.78 17.56 6.79
N PHE A 372 -19.69 18.31 5.69
CA PHE A 372 -20.74 19.22 5.23
C PHE A 372 -22.00 18.47 4.80
N SER A 373 -21.84 17.32 4.14
CA SER A 373 -22.94 16.40 3.86
C SER A 373 -23.67 15.99 5.15
N ALA A 374 -22.93 15.59 6.19
CA ALA A 374 -23.54 15.20 7.47
C ALA A 374 -24.25 16.37 8.16
N LEU A 375 -23.66 17.57 8.14
CA LEU A 375 -24.28 18.77 8.70
C LEU A 375 -25.57 19.16 7.97
N MET A 376 -25.59 19.03 6.64
CA MET A 376 -26.79 19.30 5.85
C MET A 376 -27.91 18.33 6.18
N GLN A 377 -27.61 17.03 6.30
CA GLN A 377 -28.60 15.99 6.59
C GLN A 377 -29.10 15.99 8.05
N ASP A 378 -28.37 16.63 8.97
CA ASP A 378 -28.77 16.83 10.38
C ASP A 378 -29.36 18.23 10.62
N ASP A 379 -29.70 18.99 9.56
CA ASP A 379 -30.26 20.35 9.59
C ASP A 379 -29.39 21.38 10.35
N ARG A 380 -28.07 21.18 10.39
CA ARG A 380 -27.11 22.06 11.09
C ARG A 380 -26.48 23.08 10.15
N HIS A 381 -27.32 23.80 9.40
CA HIS A 381 -26.88 24.75 8.37
C HIS A 381 -26.05 25.91 8.95
N ALA A 382 -26.44 26.45 10.11
CA ALA A 382 -25.68 27.50 10.79
C ALA A 382 -24.25 27.08 11.14
N ASP A 383 -24.04 25.83 11.56
CA ASP A 383 -22.71 25.29 11.88
C ASP A 383 -21.85 25.13 10.64
N LEU A 384 -22.45 24.71 9.52
CA LEU A 384 -21.79 24.63 8.21
C LEU A 384 -21.28 26.00 7.77
N LEU A 385 -22.17 27.01 7.79
CA LEU A 385 -21.84 28.39 7.44
C LEU A 385 -20.77 28.97 8.39
N ARG A 386 -20.79 28.62 9.67
CA ARG A 386 -19.74 29.05 10.62
C ARG A 386 -18.38 28.44 10.26
N MET A 387 -18.35 27.17 9.88
CA MET A 387 -17.11 26.49 9.49
C MET A 387 -16.54 27.03 8.18
N GLU A 388 -17.38 27.30 7.21
CA GLU A 388 -17.00 27.99 5.97
C GLU A 388 -16.34 29.33 6.27
N ARG A 389 -16.97 30.20 7.07
CA ARG A 389 -16.43 31.51 7.44
C ARG A 389 -15.11 31.41 8.20
N LYS A 390 -15.03 30.48 9.17
CA LYS A 390 -13.84 30.30 10.02
C LYS A 390 -12.59 29.94 9.19
N HIS A 391 -12.77 29.09 8.18
CA HIS A 391 -11.64 28.50 7.45
C HIS A 391 -11.52 28.98 5.99
N LYS A 392 -12.45 29.80 5.52
CA LYS A 392 -12.55 30.29 4.13
C LYS A 392 -12.53 29.13 3.13
N LEU A 393 -13.36 28.12 3.37
CA LEU A 393 -13.28 26.84 2.65
C LEU A 393 -13.62 26.99 1.16
N ASN A 394 -14.55 27.87 0.80
CA ASN A 394 -14.88 28.14 -0.60
C ASN A 394 -13.71 28.81 -1.35
N ASP A 395 -13.02 29.76 -0.70
CA ASP A 395 -11.84 30.40 -1.28
C ASP A 395 -10.73 29.37 -1.54
N ARG A 396 -10.51 28.47 -0.57
CA ARG A 396 -9.52 27.38 -0.70
C ARG A 396 -9.92 26.36 -1.77
N GLU A 397 -11.20 26.01 -1.87
CA GLU A 397 -11.72 25.11 -2.91
C GLU A 397 -11.46 25.68 -4.30
N ASN A 398 -11.70 26.99 -4.49
CA ASN A 398 -11.43 27.68 -5.74
C ASN A 398 -9.94 27.80 -6.07
N GLN A 399 -9.10 28.14 -5.09
CA GLN A 399 -7.65 28.27 -5.29
C GLN A 399 -6.97 26.97 -5.74
N LEU A 400 -7.50 25.82 -5.31
CA LEU A 400 -6.98 24.49 -5.67
C LEU A 400 -7.71 23.85 -6.85
N GLU A 401 -8.60 24.60 -7.52
CA GLU A 401 -9.45 24.12 -8.62
C GLU A 401 -10.19 22.80 -8.33
N PHE A 402 -10.61 22.61 -7.08
CA PHE A 402 -11.41 21.46 -6.72
C PHE A 402 -12.83 21.58 -7.28
N ALA A 403 -13.48 20.43 -7.46
CA ALA A 403 -14.90 20.38 -7.78
C ALA A 403 -15.71 21.13 -6.69
N PRO A 404 -16.71 21.97 -7.04
CA PRO A 404 -17.31 22.94 -6.14
C PRO A 404 -18.33 22.35 -5.14
N TYR A 405 -17.96 21.28 -4.45
CA TYR A 405 -18.81 20.59 -3.46
C TYR A 405 -19.15 21.48 -2.28
N LEU A 406 -18.16 22.16 -1.70
CA LEU A 406 -18.33 22.99 -0.51
C LEU A 406 -19.11 24.26 -0.84
N GLN A 407 -18.91 24.82 -2.04
CA GLN A 407 -19.71 25.93 -2.54
C GLN A 407 -21.18 25.56 -2.68
N LEU A 408 -21.51 24.39 -3.24
CA LEU A 408 -22.89 23.91 -3.35
C LEU A 408 -23.54 23.73 -1.98
N TYR A 409 -22.86 23.08 -1.04
CA TYR A 409 -23.36 22.92 0.32
C TYR A 409 -23.56 24.26 1.04
N THR A 410 -22.62 25.20 0.88
CA THR A 410 -22.72 26.54 1.46
C THR A 410 -23.90 27.32 0.87
N LEU A 411 -24.12 27.22 -0.44
CA LEU A 411 -25.25 27.87 -1.12
C LEU A 411 -26.59 27.32 -0.62
N ALA A 412 -26.72 25.99 -0.54
CA ALA A 412 -27.91 25.33 0.00
C ALA A 412 -28.19 25.71 1.46
N ALA A 413 -27.16 25.63 2.32
CA ALA A 413 -27.26 26.04 3.72
C ALA A 413 -27.66 27.52 3.86
N GLY A 414 -27.11 28.40 3.02
CA GLY A 414 -27.46 29.81 3.00
C GLY A 414 -28.92 30.06 2.60
N PHE A 415 -29.44 29.31 1.63
CA PHE A 415 -30.84 29.40 1.23
C PHE A 415 -31.79 28.99 2.35
N LEU A 416 -31.50 27.87 3.02
CA LEU A 416 -32.31 27.33 4.11
C LEU A 416 -32.24 28.20 5.38
N GLU A 417 -31.05 28.62 5.79
CA GLU A 417 -30.83 29.35 7.04
C GLU A 417 -31.11 30.86 6.91
N MET A 418 -30.63 31.49 5.84
CA MET A 418 -30.67 32.94 5.66
C MET A 418 -31.84 33.41 4.79
N LYS A 419 -32.73 32.49 4.37
CA LYS A 419 -33.87 32.76 3.47
C LYS A 419 -33.46 33.57 2.24
N LEU A 420 -32.37 33.15 1.57
CA LEU A 420 -31.94 33.81 0.33
C LEU A 420 -33.11 33.88 -0.67
N ALA A 421 -33.29 35.02 -1.33
CA ALA A 421 -34.32 35.15 -2.35
C ALA A 421 -34.11 34.09 -3.45
N SER A 422 -35.18 33.39 -3.86
CA SER A 422 -35.12 32.29 -4.83
C SER A 422 -34.42 32.70 -6.14
N ALA A 423 -34.62 33.94 -6.62
CA ALA A 423 -33.93 34.46 -7.80
C ALA A 423 -32.39 34.54 -7.62
N HIS A 424 -31.93 34.93 -6.43
CA HIS A 424 -30.51 35.02 -6.11
C HIS A 424 -29.87 33.65 -5.96
N TYR A 425 -30.59 32.70 -5.35
CA TYR A 425 -30.18 31.30 -5.25
C TYR A 425 -30.00 30.67 -6.63
N LYS A 426 -30.99 30.80 -7.51
CA LYS A 426 -30.93 30.30 -8.90
C LYS A 426 -29.76 30.90 -9.67
N SER A 427 -29.57 32.22 -9.59
CA SER A 427 -28.45 32.89 -10.25
C SER A 427 -27.08 32.37 -9.79
N LYS A 428 -26.91 32.14 -8.48
CA LYS A 428 -25.66 31.57 -7.94
C LYS A 428 -25.47 30.11 -8.31
N LEU A 429 -26.54 29.31 -8.31
CA LEU A 429 -26.47 27.90 -8.71
C LEU A 429 -26.02 27.75 -10.16
N GLU A 430 -26.54 28.57 -11.08
CA GLU A 430 -26.10 28.59 -12.48
C GLU A 430 -24.62 28.96 -12.65
N LYS A 431 -24.14 29.93 -11.86
CA LYS A 431 -22.70 30.28 -11.85
C LYS A 431 -21.85 29.09 -11.41
N ILE A 432 -22.23 28.40 -10.34
CA ILE A 432 -21.49 27.21 -9.89
C ILE A 432 -21.55 26.10 -10.94
N ARG A 433 -22.69 25.88 -11.60
CA ARG A 433 -22.80 24.90 -12.68
C ARG A 433 -21.84 25.17 -13.84
N SER A 434 -21.69 26.45 -14.22
CA SER A 434 -20.82 26.82 -15.34
C SER A 434 -19.32 26.52 -15.13
N ILE A 435 -18.90 26.32 -13.87
CA ILE A 435 -17.50 26.01 -13.54
C ILE A 435 -17.25 24.51 -13.27
N ILE A 436 -18.29 23.67 -13.29
CA ILE A 436 -18.14 22.21 -13.12
C ILE A 436 -17.57 21.61 -14.41
N LYS A 437 -16.40 20.97 -14.32
CA LYS A 437 -15.76 20.31 -15.46
C LYS A 437 -16.57 19.05 -15.88
N PRO A 438 -16.60 18.67 -17.18
CA PRO A 438 -17.37 17.52 -17.65
C PRO A 438 -17.11 16.22 -16.87
N GLU A 439 -15.84 15.96 -16.54
CA GLU A 439 -15.39 14.81 -15.77
C GLU A 439 -15.87 14.80 -14.31
N GLN A 440 -16.22 15.97 -13.74
CA GLN A 440 -16.72 16.10 -12.37
C GLN A 440 -18.24 15.94 -12.29
N LYS A 441 -18.95 16.16 -13.40
CA LYS A 441 -20.41 16.22 -13.43
C LYS A 441 -21.07 14.91 -12.97
N ALA A 442 -20.53 13.77 -13.41
CA ALA A 442 -21.05 12.46 -13.03
C ALA A 442 -20.98 12.21 -11.51
N GLU A 443 -19.89 12.61 -10.87
CA GLU A 443 -19.69 12.44 -9.42
C GLU A 443 -20.58 13.38 -8.60
N MET A 444 -20.84 14.59 -9.12
CA MET A 444 -21.62 15.63 -8.45
C MET A 444 -23.13 15.53 -8.68
N GLN A 445 -23.59 14.67 -9.60
CA GLN A 445 -24.97 14.65 -10.07
C GLN A 445 -26.00 14.48 -8.94
N SER A 446 -25.72 13.62 -7.95
CA SER A 446 -26.61 13.43 -6.80
C SER A 446 -26.77 14.70 -5.98
N LEU A 447 -25.65 15.38 -5.68
CA LEU A 447 -25.66 16.63 -4.92
C LEU A 447 -26.37 17.74 -5.69
N LEU A 448 -26.10 17.87 -7.00
CA LEU A 448 -26.80 18.83 -7.85
C LEU A 448 -28.31 18.61 -7.82
N THR A 449 -28.74 17.36 -7.94
CA THR A 449 -30.17 16.99 -7.87
C THR A 449 -30.79 17.34 -6.51
N GLU A 450 -30.08 17.15 -5.40
CA GLU A 450 -30.55 17.52 -4.06
C GLU A 450 -30.66 19.05 -3.89
N VAL A 451 -29.64 19.79 -4.31
CA VAL A 451 -29.60 21.25 -4.25
C VAL A 451 -30.68 21.86 -5.16
N GLU A 452 -30.97 21.23 -6.29
CA GLU A 452 -32.03 21.66 -7.21
C GLU A 452 -33.44 21.50 -6.62
N LYS A 453 -33.69 20.44 -5.86
CA LYS A 453 -34.98 20.19 -5.20
C LYS A 453 -35.35 21.23 -4.13
N LEU A 454 -34.39 22.05 -3.69
CA LEU A 454 -34.65 23.16 -2.78
C LEU A 454 -35.34 24.36 -3.47
N ASN A 455 -35.41 24.38 -4.81
CA ASN A 455 -35.97 25.48 -5.60
C ASN A 455 -37.50 25.57 -5.60
#